data_AF-A0A9E0YHD8-F1
#
_entry.id   AF-A0A9E0YHD8-F1
#
_cell.length_a   1.000
_cell.length_b   1.000
_cell.length_c   1.000
_cell.angle_alpha   90.00
_cell.angle_beta   90.00
_cell.angle_gamma   90.00
#
_symmetry.space_group_name_H-M   'P 1'
#
loop_
_entity.id
_entity.type
_entity.pdbx_description
1 polymer ?
#
loop_
_entity_poly.entity_id
_entity_poly.type
_entity_poly.pdbx_seq_one_letter_code
_entity_poly.pdbx_strand_id
1 'polypeptide(L)'
;MGRESGYACVCANLDDSWVWWGKNIYGWIEYYYTVLGTDDYEAVWYDAGLIARIGRGERFTLGRSYFDAQLRVELHPLVNGYTTPDRKHRRPFRGHPAPPGEECRPESAGHRRALSLLG
;
A
#
# COMPACT_ATOMS: atom_id res chain seq x y z
N MET A 1 -22.06 -0.05 32.58
CA MET A 1 -22.48 -0.89 31.45
C MET A 1 -21.78 -0.37 30.20
N GLY A 2 -20.56 -0.86 29.94
CA GLY A 2 -19.77 -0.42 28.79
C GLY A 2 -20.32 -1.09 27.54
N ARG A 3 -20.69 -0.31 26.51
CA ARG A 3 -20.95 -0.86 25.18
C ARG A 3 -19.66 -1.53 24.72
N GLU A 4 -19.71 -2.83 24.44
CA GLU A 4 -18.61 -3.48 23.74
C GLU A 4 -18.50 -2.85 22.35
N SER A 5 -17.45 -2.07 22.16
CA SER A 5 -17.12 -1.47 20.87
C SER A 5 -16.55 -2.59 19.99
N GLY A 6 -17.43 -3.37 19.36
CA GLY A 6 -17.02 -4.34 18.35
C GLY A 6 -16.42 -3.63 17.13
N TYR A 7 -15.32 -4.16 16.61
CA TYR A 7 -14.72 -3.68 15.37
C TYR A 7 -15.05 -4.65 14.23
N ALA A 8 -15.41 -4.10 13.07
CA ALA A 8 -15.75 -4.90 11.90
C ALA A 8 -14.59 -4.93 10.90
N CYS A 9 -14.37 -6.10 10.31
CA CYS A 9 -13.56 -6.28 9.11
C CYS A 9 -14.34 -7.12 8.08
N VAL A 10 -14.05 -6.89 6.80
CA VAL A 10 -14.63 -7.61 5.67
C VAL A 10 -13.49 -8.11 4.82
N CYS A 11 -13.52 -9.41 4.50
CA CYS A 11 -12.57 -10.04 3.60
C CYS A 11 -13.40 -10.75 2.52
N ALA A 12 -13.09 -10.51 1.26
CA ALA A 12 -13.66 -11.21 0.12
C ALA A 12 -12.51 -11.71 -0.75
N ASN A 13 -12.51 -13.01 -1.04
CA ASN A 13 -11.58 -13.65 -1.95
C ASN A 13 -12.44 -14.45 -2.94
N LEU A 14 -12.20 -14.25 -4.23
CA LEU A 14 -12.88 -14.98 -5.29
C LEU A 14 -11.83 -15.46 -6.28
N ASP A 15 -11.77 -16.77 -6.42
CA ASP A 15 -10.96 -17.51 -7.37
C ASP A 15 -11.89 -18.27 -8.31
N ASP A 16 -11.75 -18.06 -9.61
CA ASP A 16 -12.55 -18.77 -10.60
C ASP A 16 -11.77 -18.99 -11.91
N SER A 17 -12.17 -20.04 -12.63
CA SER A 17 -11.63 -20.38 -13.93
C SER A 17 -12.75 -20.62 -14.92
N TRP A 18 -12.61 -20.07 -16.12
CA TRP A 18 -13.60 -20.24 -17.17
C TRP A 18 -12.94 -20.38 -18.53
N VAL A 19 -13.67 -21.00 -19.44
CA VAL A 19 -13.25 -21.14 -20.84
C VAL A 19 -13.90 -20.02 -21.65
N TRP A 20 -13.09 -19.14 -22.24
CA TRP A 20 -13.57 -18.11 -23.15
C TRP A 20 -12.82 -18.19 -24.48
N TRP A 21 -13.56 -18.20 -25.59
CA TRP A 21 -13.00 -18.31 -26.96
C TRP A 21 -12.11 -19.55 -27.17
N GLY A 22 -12.42 -20.66 -26.46
CA GLY A 22 -11.61 -21.87 -26.50
C GLY A 22 -10.26 -21.77 -25.79
N LYS A 23 -10.05 -20.73 -24.98
CA LYS A 23 -8.88 -20.53 -24.12
C LYS A 23 -9.25 -20.68 -22.66
N ASN A 24 -8.36 -21.28 -21.86
CA ASN A 24 -8.54 -21.35 -20.42
C ASN A 24 -8.10 -20.03 -19.81
N ILE A 25 -9.01 -19.41 -19.08
CA ILE A 25 -8.73 -18.20 -18.31
C ILE A 25 -8.88 -18.56 -16.84
N TYR A 26 -7.88 -18.21 -16.06
CA TYR A 26 -7.88 -18.34 -14.62
C TYR A 26 -7.68 -16.97 -14.01
N GLY A 27 -8.47 -16.60 -13.02
CA GLY A 27 -8.32 -15.32 -12.35
C GLY A 27 -8.67 -15.40 -10.89
N TRP A 28 -8.12 -14.47 -10.12
CA TRP A 28 -8.52 -14.27 -8.75
C TRP A 28 -8.56 -12.79 -8.42
N ILE A 29 -9.44 -12.44 -7.49
CA ILE A 29 -9.58 -11.11 -6.91
C ILE A 29 -9.64 -11.21 -5.39
N GLU A 30 -9.01 -10.27 -4.73
CA GLU A 30 -8.96 -10.18 -3.27
C GLU A 30 -9.30 -8.76 -2.82
N TYR A 31 -10.18 -8.65 -1.84
CA TYR A 31 -10.55 -7.39 -1.19
C TYR A 31 -10.57 -7.54 0.32
N TYR A 32 -9.94 -6.60 1.01
CA TYR A 32 -9.89 -6.52 2.45
C TYR A 32 -10.22 -5.12 2.92
N TYR A 33 -11.07 -5.01 3.94
CA TYR A 33 -11.44 -3.75 4.58
C TYR A 33 -11.51 -3.91 6.09
N THR A 34 -11.03 -2.91 6.82
CA THR A 34 -11.12 -2.87 8.29
C THR A 34 -11.34 -1.46 8.81
N VAL A 35 -12.19 -1.32 9.83
CA VAL A 35 -12.42 -0.03 10.50
C VAL A 35 -11.17 0.44 11.27
N LEU A 36 -10.29 -0.50 11.62
CA LEU A 36 -9.10 -0.25 12.45
C LEU A 36 -7.87 0.22 11.69
N GLY A 37 -7.93 0.19 10.35
CA GLY A 37 -6.81 0.60 9.53
C GLY A 37 -6.75 2.12 9.37
N THR A 38 -5.52 2.60 9.21
CA THR A 38 -5.20 4.00 8.89
C THR A 38 -4.52 4.06 7.52
N ASP A 39 -4.90 5.05 6.72
CA ASP A 39 -4.26 5.36 5.44
C ASP A 39 -3.19 6.46 5.57
N ASP A 40 -3.16 7.13 6.73
CA ASP A 40 -2.15 8.11 7.10
C ASP A 40 -1.14 7.42 8.02
N TYR A 41 0.01 7.07 7.45
CA TYR A 41 1.08 6.36 8.13
C TYR A 41 1.91 7.24 9.06
N GLU A 42 1.94 8.55 8.82
CA GLU A 42 2.69 9.50 9.65
C GLU A 42 1.89 9.87 10.90
N ALA A 43 0.57 10.02 10.76
CA ALA A 43 -0.33 10.33 11.88
C ALA A 43 -0.46 9.20 12.91
N VAL A 44 -0.07 7.97 12.57
CA VAL A 44 -0.10 6.76 13.43
C VAL A 44 0.60 6.99 14.76
N TRP A 45 1.73 7.70 14.73
CA TRP A 45 2.56 7.93 15.92
C TRP A 45 1.94 8.93 16.91
N TYR A 46 0.89 9.64 16.51
CA TYR A 46 0.21 10.63 17.34
C TYR A 46 -1.15 10.14 17.84
N ASP A 47 -1.62 8.98 17.40
CA ASP A 47 -2.86 8.36 17.88
C ASP A 47 -2.57 7.54 19.16
N ALA A 48 -2.78 8.18 20.31
CA ALA A 48 -2.64 7.53 21.61
C ALA A 48 -3.54 6.30 21.78
N GLY A 49 -4.71 6.29 21.11
CA GLY A 49 -5.61 5.14 21.09
C GLY A 49 -4.99 3.97 20.35
N LEU A 50 -4.38 4.22 19.20
CA LEU A 50 -3.69 3.20 18.41
C LEU A 50 -2.43 2.67 19.12
N ILE A 51 -1.62 3.53 19.70
CA ILE A 51 -0.43 3.13 20.47
C ILE A 51 -0.82 2.26 21.66
N ALA A 52 -1.87 2.63 22.40
CA ALA A 52 -2.35 1.83 23.52
C ALA A 52 -2.85 0.44 23.06
N ARG A 53 -3.38 0.32 21.84
CA ARG A 53 -3.84 -0.94 21.26
C ARG A 53 -2.68 -1.82 20.83
N ILE A 54 -1.66 -1.25 20.19
CA ILE A 54 -0.40 -1.93 19.88
C ILE A 54 0.23 -2.45 21.18
N GLY A 55 0.28 -1.62 22.23
CA GLY A 55 0.81 -2.01 23.54
C GLY A 55 0.02 -3.13 24.24
N ARG A 56 -1.28 -3.26 23.95
CA ARG A 56 -2.12 -4.38 24.42
C ARG A 56 -2.06 -5.63 23.52
N GLY A 57 -1.35 -5.57 22.39
CA GLY A 57 -1.34 -6.67 21.40
C GLY A 57 -2.65 -6.82 20.62
N GLU A 58 -3.48 -5.78 20.57
CA GLU A 58 -4.68 -5.79 19.73
C GLU A 58 -4.32 -5.71 18.24
N ARG A 59 -5.19 -6.29 17.39
CA ARG A 59 -5.00 -6.32 15.94
C ARG A 59 -4.99 -4.90 15.34
N PHE A 60 -3.91 -4.58 14.62
CA PHE A 60 -3.74 -3.36 13.84
C PHE A 60 -3.32 -3.71 12.39
N THR A 61 -3.78 -2.93 11.40
CA THR A 61 -3.39 -3.11 9.99
C THR A 61 -2.89 -1.80 9.38
N LEU A 62 -1.78 -1.93 8.64
CA LEU A 62 -1.16 -0.84 7.88
C LEU A 62 -1.95 -0.67 6.58
N GLY A 63 -2.92 0.26 6.57
CA GLY A 63 -3.89 0.47 5.49
C GLY A 63 -5.32 0.08 5.88
N ARG A 64 -6.29 0.91 5.50
CA ARG A 64 -7.73 0.70 5.78
C ARG A 64 -8.39 -0.28 4.83
N SER A 65 -7.96 -0.26 3.57
CA SER A 65 -8.43 -1.21 2.57
C SER A 65 -7.30 -1.70 1.69
N TYR A 66 -7.45 -2.91 1.18
CA TYR A 66 -6.52 -3.53 0.25
C TYR A 66 -7.34 -4.20 -0.84
N PHE A 67 -6.92 -4.01 -2.09
CA PHE A 67 -7.52 -4.64 -3.25
C PHE A 67 -6.40 -5.16 -4.14
N ASP A 68 -6.54 -6.41 -4.57
CA ASP A 68 -5.61 -7.07 -5.46
C ASP A 68 -6.33 -8.00 -6.41
N ALA A 69 -5.71 -8.24 -7.55
CA ALA A 69 -6.27 -9.13 -8.54
C ALA A 69 -5.17 -9.62 -9.48
N GLN A 70 -5.42 -10.76 -10.10
CA GLN A 70 -4.58 -11.30 -11.15
C GLN A 70 -5.39 -12.13 -12.12
N LEU A 71 -5.00 -12.06 -13.39
CA LEU A 71 -5.54 -12.84 -14.48
C LEU A 71 -4.41 -13.61 -15.16
N ARG A 72 -4.66 -14.88 -15.47
CA ARG A 72 -3.82 -15.75 -16.28
C ARG A 72 -4.64 -16.23 -17.48
N VAL A 73 -4.10 -16.05 -18.67
CA VAL A 73 -4.70 -16.53 -19.91
C VAL A 73 -3.78 -17.59 -20.51
N GLU A 74 -4.27 -18.81 -20.64
CA GLU A 74 -3.55 -19.90 -21.27
C GLU A 74 -3.85 -19.91 -22.79
N LEU A 75 -2.86 -19.50 -23.59
CA LEU A 75 -2.99 -19.45 -25.04
C LEU A 75 -2.68 -20.82 -25.68
N HIS A 76 -1.72 -21.54 -25.11
CA HIS A 76 -1.24 -22.87 -25.47
C HIS A 76 -0.70 -23.54 -24.19
N PRO A 77 -0.65 -24.89 -24.08
CA PRO A 77 -0.13 -25.58 -22.88
C PRO A 77 1.27 -25.13 -22.39
N LEU A 78 2.06 -24.53 -23.29
CA LEU A 78 3.41 -23.99 -23.01
C LEU A 78 3.48 -22.46 -22.97
N VAL A 79 2.41 -21.75 -23.34
CA VAL A 79 2.40 -20.29 -23.47
C VAL A 79 1.26 -19.70 -22.63
N ASN A 80 1.64 -18.99 -21.58
CA ASN A 80 0.75 -18.35 -20.63
C ASN A 80 1.00 -16.85 -20.59
N GLY A 81 -0.07 -16.06 -20.69
CA GLY A 81 -0.05 -14.63 -20.42
C GLY A 81 -0.50 -14.36 -18.98
N TYR A 82 0.15 -13.41 -18.31
CA TYR A 82 -0.21 -12.97 -16.98
C TYR A 82 -0.50 -11.48 -17.00
N THR A 83 -1.54 -11.06 -16.28
CA THR A 83 -1.88 -9.65 -16.12
C THR A 83 -2.32 -9.43 -14.70
N THR A 84 -1.61 -8.55 -14.00
CA THR A 84 -2.03 -8.00 -12.72
C THR A 84 -2.50 -6.57 -12.98
N PRO A 85 -3.77 -6.22 -12.73
CA PRO A 85 -4.19 -4.82 -12.73
C PRO A 85 -3.37 -4.03 -11.70
N ASP A 86 -3.22 -2.73 -11.95
CA ASP A 86 -2.50 -1.83 -11.06
C ASP A 86 -3.10 -1.85 -9.65
N ARG A 87 -2.25 -2.05 -8.64
CA ARG A 87 -2.63 -2.10 -7.22
C ARG A 87 -3.00 -0.70 -6.75
N LYS A 88 -4.22 -0.27 -7.03
CA LYS A 88 -4.68 1.05 -6.63
C LYS A 88 -5.21 1.07 -5.19
N HIS A 89 -4.29 1.00 -4.22
CA HIS A 89 -4.55 1.49 -2.86
C HIS A 89 -3.28 1.92 -2.09
N ARG A 90 -2.35 2.60 -2.77
CA ARG A 90 -1.38 3.45 -2.09
C ARG A 90 -1.71 4.90 -2.43
N ARG A 91 -2.32 5.64 -1.50
CA ARG A 91 -2.25 7.10 -1.56
C ARG A 91 -0.76 7.45 -1.67
N PRO A 92 -0.34 8.32 -2.60
CA PRO A 92 1.02 8.82 -2.58
C PRO A 92 1.21 9.51 -1.25
N PHE A 93 2.34 9.21 -0.61
CA PHE A 93 2.84 9.88 0.58
C PHE A 93 2.70 11.39 0.36
N ARG A 94 1.65 12.01 0.92
CA ARG A 94 1.46 13.44 0.81
C ARG A 94 2.31 14.02 1.92
N GLY A 95 3.59 14.26 1.61
CA GLY A 95 4.49 14.96 2.51
C GLY A 95 3.77 16.19 3.05
N HIS A 96 3.65 16.25 4.37
CA HIS A 96 3.18 17.44 5.06
C HIS A 96 4.01 18.64 4.56
N PRO A 97 3.42 19.82 4.29
CA PRO A 97 4.25 21.01 4.14
C PRO A 97 5.06 21.15 5.42
N ALA A 98 6.38 21.34 5.30
CA ALA A 98 7.25 21.56 6.45
C ALA A 98 6.64 22.64 7.36
N PRO A 99 6.68 22.47 8.69
CA PRO A 99 6.14 23.46 9.61
C PRO A 99 6.73 24.84 9.30
N PRO A 100 5.92 25.91 9.30
CA PRO A 100 6.39 27.23 8.94
C PRO A 100 7.37 27.70 10.03
N GLY A 101 8.67 27.68 9.73
CA GLY A 101 9.71 28.11 10.66
C GLY A 101 11.05 27.39 10.54
N GLU A 102 11.12 26.25 9.85
CA GLU A 102 12.41 25.62 9.54
C GLU A 102 12.88 26.01 8.14
N GLU A 103 13.53 27.18 8.08
CA GLU A 103 14.35 27.54 6.92
C GLU A 103 15.45 26.48 6.77
N CYS A 104 15.34 25.68 5.71
CA CYS A 104 16.35 24.71 5.31
C CYS A 104 17.66 25.46 5.03
N ARG A 105 18.54 25.52 6.04
CA ARG A 105 19.91 25.99 5.86
C ARG A 105 20.55 25.13 4.77
N PRO A 106 21.03 25.71 3.66
CA PRO A 106 21.76 24.92 2.67
C PRO A 106 23.05 24.44 3.33
N GLU A 107 23.14 23.15 3.63
CA GLU A 107 24.42 22.49 3.83
C GLU A 107 25.22 22.68 2.55
N SER A 108 26.23 23.54 2.67
CA SER A 108 27.44 23.65 1.85
C SER A 108 27.48 22.70 0.65
N ALA A 109 27.10 23.25 -0.50
CA ALA A 109 27.38 22.72 -1.81
C ALA A 109 28.84 22.23 -1.90
N GLY A 110 29.00 20.91 -2.03
CA GLY A 110 30.26 20.25 -2.31
C GLY A 110 30.91 20.87 -3.55
N HIS A 111 31.99 21.59 -3.28
CA HIS A 111 32.84 22.30 -4.23
C HIS A 111 33.55 21.29 -5.15
N ARG A 112 32.89 20.83 -6.22
CA ARG A 112 33.57 20.11 -7.31
C ARG A 112 34.33 21.13 -8.15
N ARG A 113 35.63 21.28 -7.88
CA ARG A 113 36.56 21.92 -8.82
C ARG A 113 36.76 21.00 -10.01
N ALA A 114 36.22 21.40 -11.16
CA ALA A 114 36.79 21.03 -12.44
C ALA A 114 38.08 21.85 -12.61
N LEU A 115 39.24 21.18 -12.68
CA LEU A 115 40.48 21.79 -13.15
C LEU A 115 40.77 21.21 -14.53
N SER A 116 40.63 22.07 -15.54
CA SER A 116 41.09 21.85 -16.90
C SER A 116 42.55 22.32 -17.03
N LEU A 117 43.39 21.42 -17.55
CA LEU A 117 44.46 21.63 -18.54
C LEU A 117 45.69 22.51 -18.25
N LEU A 118 46.84 21.92 -18.63
CA LEU A 118 48.14 22.50 -19.06
C LEU A 118 49.19 22.80 -17.99
N GLY A 119 50.28 22.03 -18.09
CA GLY A 119 51.54 22.12 -17.34
C GLY A 119 52.35 20.86 -17.58
#